data_AF-A0A7D5QIA4-F1
#
_entry.id   AF-A0A7D5QIA4-F1
#
_cell.length_a   1.000
_cell.length_b   1.000
_cell.length_c   1.000
_cell.angle_alpha   90.00
_cell.angle_beta   90.00
_cell.angle_gamma   90.00
#
_symmetry.space_group_name_H-M   'P 1'
#
loop_
_entity.id
_entity.type
_entity.pdbx_description
1 polymer ?
#
loop_
_entity_poly.entity_id
_entity_poly.type
_entity_poly.pdbx_seq_one_letter_code
_entity_poly.pdbx_strand_id
1 'polypeptide(L)'
;MSANEDLVECCPECGRARIYKLKRSLNGGHADHEFAYSCRICSHKFDDPDEREPRNDGGMDPNSLAARLDRASPEDIGLSPVGDRGDA
;
A
#
# COMPACT_ATOMS: atom_id res chain seq x y z
N MET A 1 -30.94 -0.30 4.86
CA MET A 1 -30.12 -0.12 6.08
C MET A 1 -28.70 -0.48 5.66
N SER A 2 -27.91 0.52 5.26
CA SER A 2 -26.55 0.31 4.72
C SER A 2 -25.60 0.07 5.89
N ALA A 3 -24.90 -1.05 5.89
CA ALA A 3 -23.97 -1.41 6.95
C ALA A 3 -22.65 -0.64 6.82
N ASN A 4 -22.06 -0.34 7.97
CA ASN A 4 -20.74 0.27 8.15
C ASN A 4 -19.68 -0.71 7.63
N GLU A 5 -19.30 -0.64 6.35
CA GLU A 5 -18.47 -1.68 5.72
C GLU A 5 -17.18 -1.17 5.05
N ASP A 6 -16.75 0.07 5.29
CA ASP A 6 -15.53 0.60 4.64
C ASP A 6 -14.51 1.18 5.63
N LEU A 7 -14.60 0.88 6.93
CA LEU A 7 -13.57 1.29 7.88
C LEU A 7 -12.30 0.48 7.67
N VAL A 8 -11.15 1.15 7.66
CA VAL A 8 -9.82 0.54 7.53
C VAL A 8 -9.00 0.73 8.78
N GLU A 9 -8.31 -0.34 9.20
CA GLU A 9 -7.36 -0.32 10.29
C GLU A 9 -6.17 0.61 9.95
N CYS A 10 -5.88 1.56 10.84
CA CYS A 10 -4.83 2.53 10.67
C CYS A 10 -3.99 2.68 11.94
N CYS A 11 -2.80 3.28 11.77
CA CYS A 11 -1.92 3.52 12.89
C CYS A 11 -2.46 4.64 13.78
N PRO A 12 -2.59 4.43 15.11
CA PRO A 12 -3.12 5.45 16.03
C PRO A 12 -2.25 6.72 16.11
N GLU A 13 -0.93 6.61 15.88
CA GLU A 13 0.00 7.75 15.98
C GLU A 13 0.02 8.64 14.73
N CYS A 14 0.03 8.03 13.54
CA CYS A 14 0.19 8.78 12.28
C CYS A 14 -1.04 8.76 11.38
N GLY A 15 -2.07 8.01 11.76
CA GLY A 15 -3.31 7.83 11.00
C GLY A 15 -3.11 7.19 9.63
N ARG A 16 -2.00 6.53 9.33
CA ARG A 16 -1.78 5.87 8.02
C ARG A 16 -2.21 4.41 8.08
N ALA A 17 -2.88 3.93 7.02
CA ALA A 17 -3.34 2.53 6.89
C ALA A 17 -2.25 1.53 6.47
N ARG A 18 -0.98 1.95 6.38
CA ARG A 18 0.15 1.05 6.06
C ARG A 18 0.66 0.35 7.32
N ILE A 19 -0.18 -0.51 7.91
CA ILE A 19 0.14 -1.31 9.09
C ILE A 19 0.29 -2.78 8.69
N TYR A 20 1.08 -3.55 9.43
CA TYR A 20 1.22 -5.00 9.22
C TYR A 20 1.13 -5.73 10.55
N LYS A 21 0.54 -6.93 10.51
CA LYS A 21 0.39 -7.80 11.67
C LYS A 21 1.71 -8.53 11.94
N LEU A 22 2.21 -8.42 13.16
CA LEU A 22 3.37 -9.13 13.64
C LEU A 22 2.95 -10.58 13.91
N LYS A 23 3.54 -11.54 13.19
CA LYS A 23 3.28 -12.96 13.46
C LYS A 23 4.06 -13.36 14.71
N ARG A 24 3.39 -13.93 15.71
CA ARG A 24 4.07 -14.68 16.77
C ARG A 24 4.76 -15.89 16.13
N SER A 25 6.07 -15.99 16.32
CA SER A 25 6.85 -17.10 15.79
C SER A 25 6.43 -18.38 16.52
N LEU A 26 5.82 -19.33 15.80
CA LEU A 26 5.35 -20.61 16.36
C LEU A 26 6.52 -21.55 16.75
N ASN A 27 7.74 -21.25 16.28
CA ASN A 27 8.91 -22.08 16.51
C ASN A 27 9.87 -21.40 17.48
N GLY A 28 9.57 -21.44 18.78
CA GLY A 28 10.50 -21.50 19.93
C GLY A 28 11.79 -20.66 19.97
N GLY A 29 11.95 -19.66 19.10
CA GLY A 29 13.19 -18.95 18.86
C GLY A 29 12.87 -17.50 18.61
N HIS A 30 12.89 -16.73 19.69
CA HIS A 30 13.05 -15.27 19.73
C HIS A 30 12.24 -14.46 18.72
N ALA A 31 10.94 -14.31 18.99
CA ALA A 31 10.26 -13.01 18.93
C ALA A 31 8.82 -13.18 19.45
N ASP A 32 8.68 -13.18 20.78
CA ASP A 32 7.40 -12.82 21.38
C ASP A 32 7.27 -11.31 21.14
N HIS A 33 6.69 -10.94 20.00
CA HIS A 33 6.36 -9.55 19.76
C HIS A 33 5.26 -9.19 20.76
N GLU A 34 5.61 -8.32 21.71
CA GLU A 34 4.68 -7.78 22.72
C GLU A 34 3.45 -7.15 22.05
N PHE A 35 3.65 -6.59 20.85
CA PHE A 35 2.63 -5.91 20.06
C PHE A 35 2.13 -6.76 18.89
N ALA A 36 0.83 -6.71 18.62
CA ALA A 36 0.20 -7.40 17.50
C ALA A 36 0.43 -6.73 16.13
N TYR A 37 0.62 -5.40 16.08
CA TYR A 37 0.73 -4.63 14.84
C TYR A 37 1.93 -3.67 14.85
N SER A 38 2.37 -3.29 13.65
CA SER A 38 3.43 -2.30 13.45
C SER A 38 3.16 -1.45 12.21
N CYS A 39 3.36 -0.13 12.33
CA CYS A 39 3.20 0.79 11.21
C CYS A 39 4.46 0.85 10.34
N ARG A 40 4.34 0.73 9.02
CA ARG A 40 5.46 0.85 8.09
C ARG A 40 5.94 2.29 7.90
N ILE A 41 5.17 3.29 8.32
CA ILE A 41 5.48 4.71 8.13
C ILE A 41 6.24 5.28 9.32
N CYS A 42 5.65 5.23 10.51
CA CYS A 42 6.27 5.77 11.72
C CYS A 42 7.00 4.70 12.57
N SER A 43 6.95 3.42 12.17
CA SER A 43 7.52 2.31 12.94
C SER A 43 6.93 2.12 14.35
N HIS A 44 5.79 2.76 14.64
CA HIS A 44 5.08 2.59 15.90
C HIS A 44 4.49 1.18 15.99
N LYS A 45 4.65 0.55 17.16
CA LYS A 45 4.16 -0.80 17.47
C LYS A 45 3.01 -0.66 18.46
N PHE A 46 1.93 -1.35 18.22
CA PHE A 46 0.68 -1.23 18.97
C PHE A 46 -0.14 -2.51 18.83
N ASP A 47 -1.07 -2.73 19.75
CA ASP A 47 -1.94 -3.90 19.76
C ASP A 47 -3.28 -3.65 19.10
N ASP A 48 -3.79 -2.42 19.23
CA ASP A 48 -5.11 -2.02 18.77
C ASP A 48 -4.95 -0.93 17.68
N PRO A 49 -5.24 -1.25 16.41
CA PRO A 49 -5.30 -0.26 15.35
C PRO A 49 -6.55 0.62 15.50
N ASP A 50 -6.44 1.87 15.07
CA ASP A 50 -7.58 2.79 15.00
C ASP A 50 -8.38 2.55 13.71
N GLU A 51 -9.71 2.67 13.75
CA GLU A 51 -10.58 2.44 12.59
C GLU A 51 -11.05 3.76 11.98
N ARG A 52 -10.79 3.96 10.68
CA ARG A 52 -11.19 5.20 9.99
C ARG A 52 -11.70 4.96 8.58
N GLU A 53 -12.39 5.95 8.02
CA GLU A 53 -12.75 5.96 6.60
C GLU A 53 -11.49 5.91 5.71
N PRO A 54 -11.51 5.18 4.59
CA PRO A 54 -10.33 4.99 3.77
C PRO A 54 -10.06 6.28 3.00
N ARG A 55 -9.05 7.00 3.47
CA ARG A 55 -8.51 8.15 2.75
C ARG A 55 -7.71 7.66 1.56
N ASN A 56 -8.33 7.69 0.38
CA ASN A 56 -7.61 7.60 -0.89
C ASN A 56 -6.95 8.96 -1.15
N ASP A 57 -5.67 9.12 -0.77
CA ASP A 57 -4.88 10.32 -1.12
C ASP A 57 -4.61 10.44 -2.66
N GLY A 58 -5.31 9.67 -3.50
CA GLY A 58 -5.36 9.81 -4.96
C GLY A 58 -4.06 9.48 -5.72
N GLY A 59 -3.00 9.05 -5.03
CA GLY A 59 -1.68 8.82 -5.63
C GLY A 59 -1.31 7.33 -5.74
N MET A 60 -0.78 6.92 -6.89
CA MET A 60 -0.07 5.64 -7.01
C MET A 60 1.26 5.71 -6.26
N ASP A 61 1.68 4.61 -5.64
CA ASP A 61 3.00 4.55 -5.00
C ASP A 61 4.09 4.77 -6.07
N PRO A 62 5.02 5.72 -5.87
CA PRO A 62 5.99 6.11 -6.89
C PRO A 62 6.98 5.00 -7.25
N ASN A 63 7.09 3.94 -6.45
CA ASN A 63 7.93 2.78 -6.75
C ASN A 63 7.14 1.59 -7.31
N SER A 64 5.80 1.71 -7.43
CA SER A 64 4.97 0.66 -8.03
C SER A 64 5.23 0.52 -9.52
N LEU A 65 4.96 -0.68 -10.05
CA LEU A 65 5.02 -0.95 -11.49
C LEU A 65 4.12 0.00 -12.27
N ALA A 66 2.91 0.27 -11.77
CA ALA A 66 1.97 1.19 -12.40
C ALA A 66 2.55 2.61 -12.55
N ALA A 67 3.18 3.15 -11.50
CA ALA A 67 3.81 4.46 -11.55
C ALA A 67 5.05 4.51 -12.45
N ARG A 68 5.70 3.37 -12.70
CA ARG A 68 6.81 3.25 -13.66
C ARG A 68 6.31 3.20 -15.09
N LEU A 69 5.22 2.47 -15.35
CA LEU A 69 4.59 2.40 -16.67
C LEU A 69 3.99 3.74 -17.10
N ASP A 70 3.35 4.46 -16.18
CA ASP A 70 2.82 5.81 -16.41
C ASP A 70 3.91 6.80 -16.88
N ARG A 71 5.13 6.66 -16.35
CA ARG A 71 6.30 7.47 -16.72
C ARG A 71 7.09 6.92 -17.90
N ALA A 72 6.82 5.70 -18.34
CA ALA A 72 7.58 5.05 -19.41
C ALA A 72 7.14 5.60 -20.78
N SER A 73 8.11 5.92 -21.62
CA SER A 73 7.86 6.21 -23.03
C SER A 73 7.47 4.92 -23.78
N PRO A 74 6.71 5.00 -24.88
CA PRO A 74 6.31 3.82 -25.66
C PRO A 74 7.51 2.96 -26.08
N GLU A 75 8.65 3.56 -26.40
CA GLU A 75 9.89 2.84 -26.73
C GLU A 75 10.44 2.00 -25.56
N ASP A 76 10.29 2.45 -24.31
CA ASP A 76 10.79 1.78 -23.10
C ASP A 76 10.02 0.47 -22.82
N ILE A 77 8.75 0.41 -23.26
CA ILE A 77 7.89 -0.78 -23.16
C ILE A 77 7.82 -1.59 -24.47
N GLY A 78 8.72 -1.31 -25.43
CA GLY A 78 8.82 -2.06 -26.69
C GLY A 78 7.72 -1.74 -27.71
N LEU A 79 6.98 -0.65 -27.52
CA LEU A 79 6.07 -0.12 -28.54
C LEU A 79 6.86 0.83 -29.45
N SER A 80 7.07 0.42 -30.70
CA SER A 80 7.48 1.37 -31.73
C SER A 80 6.36 2.39 -31.93
N PRO A 81 6.67 3.68 -32.17
CA PRO A 81 5.65 4.67 -32.48
C PRO A 81 4.85 4.14 -33.67
N VAL A 82 3.53 4.11 -33.54
CA VAL A 82 2.63 3.80 -34.66
C VAL A 82 2.91 4.89 -35.69
N GLY A 83 3.73 4.56 -36.68
CA GLY A 83 3.93 5.41 -37.84
C GLY A 83 2.55 5.73 -38.41
N ASP A 84 2.26 7.03 -38.47
CA ASP A 84 1.16 7.62 -39.21
C ASP A 84 0.94 6.81 -40.49
N ARG A 85 -0.16 6.05 -40.53
CA ARG A 85 -0.58 5.39 -41.76
C ARG A 85 -1.09 6.51 -42.67
N GLY A 86 -0.15 7.19 -43.33
CA GLY A 86 -0.43 8.02 -44.48
C GLY A 86 -1.06 7.13 -45.54
N ASP A 87 -2.38 7.14 -45.58
CA ASP A 87 -3.21 6.58 -46.65
C ASP A 87 -2.88 7.36 -47.93
N ALA A 88 -2.31 6.64 -48.90
CA ALA A 88 -1.88 7.15 -50.20
C ALA A 88 -3.02 7.10 -51.22
#